data_AF-A0A0Q7SM89-F1
#
_entry.id   AF-A0A0Q7SM89-F1
#
_cell.length_a   1.000
_cell.length_b   1.000
_cell.length_c   1.000
_cell.angle_alpha   90.00
_cell.angle_beta   90.00
_cell.angle_gamma   90.00
#
_symmetry.space_group_name_H-M   'P 1'
#
loop_
_entity.id
_entity.type
_entity.pdbx_description
1 polymer ?
#
loop_
_entity_poly.entity_id
_entity_poly.type
_entity_poly.pdbx_seq_one_letter_code
_entity_poly.pdbx_strand_id
1 'polypeptide(L)'
;MRILLAALCLAACSPAPATPPPVATAQPQASPSSPSDLTGEWKLIEMNGRRPGEAGEDSAVPVTMTVGDFSFRAQSQCIAIWRRYERSGDKLTVSPLNPGAMCARGLSPWEIEFGRTLSAVDSAVRAGDVLRLGGGAGDLVFEPAPPAPRESFTGRWRLRFAHGASPPADGPPLEITVTDDRITANACVFAGWRYRQDGRLLEVTPLQEPVCERTLTPFEQRFAAFMRGLNRATIIQDGALILDSAAEQFEFRRVE
;
A
#
# COMPACT_ATOMS: atom_id res chain seq x y z
N MET A 1 -79.48 -2.79 -6.44
CA MET A 1 -78.74 -1.64 -5.85
C MET A 1 -78.24 -0.78 -7.01
N ARG A 2 -79.04 0.21 -7.47
CA ARG A 2 -78.76 1.67 -7.43
C ARG A 2 -77.31 2.00 -7.82
N ILE A 3 -77.04 2.28 -9.11
CA ILE A 3 -76.97 3.61 -9.76
C ILE A 3 -76.00 4.56 -9.05
N LEU A 4 -74.88 4.92 -9.70
CA LEU A 4 -74.59 6.32 -10.07
C LEU A 4 -73.38 6.42 -11.03
N LEU A 5 -73.67 6.83 -12.27
CA LEU A 5 -72.75 7.47 -13.19
C LEU A 5 -72.33 8.83 -12.62
N ALA A 6 -71.04 9.15 -12.66
CA ALA A 6 -70.54 10.52 -12.58
C ALA A 6 -69.57 10.75 -13.73
N ALA A 7 -70.11 11.27 -14.84
CA ALA A 7 -69.33 11.82 -15.94
C ALA A 7 -68.94 13.26 -15.57
N LEU A 8 -67.65 13.50 -15.30
CA LEU A 8 -67.11 14.86 -15.23
C LEU A 8 -66.45 15.20 -16.58
N CYS A 9 -67.10 16.09 -17.32
CA CYS A 9 -66.51 16.85 -18.42
C CYS A 9 -65.55 17.89 -17.83
N LEU A 10 -64.24 17.70 -18.00
CA LEU A 10 -63.27 18.78 -17.84
C LEU A 10 -62.84 19.25 -19.23
N ALA A 11 -63.27 20.47 -19.55
CA ALA A 11 -62.97 21.18 -20.77
C ALA A 11 -61.47 21.41 -20.93
N ALA A 12 -61.03 21.28 -22.18
CA ALA A 12 -59.67 21.49 -22.63
C ALA A 12 -59.28 22.98 -22.60
N CYS A 13 -58.24 23.31 -21.83
CA CYS A 13 -57.38 24.45 -22.10
C CYS A 13 -56.02 23.89 -22.51
N SER A 14 -55.75 23.78 -23.81
CA SER A 14 -54.41 23.48 -24.30
C SER A 14 -53.58 24.76 -24.25
N PRO A 15 -52.53 24.86 -23.41
CA PRO A 15 -51.58 25.94 -23.51
C PRO A 15 -50.82 25.84 -24.83
N ALA A 16 -50.58 26.99 -25.45
CA ALA A 16 -49.79 27.10 -26.68
C ALA A 16 -48.41 26.44 -26.50
N PRO A 17 -47.88 25.72 -27.51
CA PRO A 17 -46.58 25.09 -27.43
C PRO A 17 -45.51 26.15 -27.18
N ALA A 18 -44.88 26.08 -26.01
CA ALA A 18 -43.74 26.91 -25.68
C ALA A 18 -42.59 26.58 -26.62
N THR A 19 -42.07 27.59 -27.30
CA THR A 19 -40.85 27.48 -28.11
C THR A 19 -39.73 26.92 -27.23
N PRO A 20 -39.11 25.78 -27.59
CA PRO A 20 -38.04 25.22 -26.79
C PRO A 20 -36.89 26.24 -26.68
N PRO A 21 -36.35 26.48 -25.48
CA PRO A 21 -35.17 27.33 -25.34
C PRO A 21 -34.02 26.73 -26.16
N PRO A 22 -33.11 27.57 -26.68
CA PRO A 22 -31.94 27.09 -27.40
C PRO A 22 -31.23 26.06 -26.53
N VAL A 23 -31.07 24.85 -27.07
CA VAL A 23 -30.32 23.77 -26.44
C VAL A 23 -28.91 24.31 -26.24
N ALA A 24 -28.61 24.71 -25.00
CA ALA A 24 -27.25 25.01 -24.60
C ALA A 24 -26.45 23.73 -24.88
N THR A 25 -25.59 23.79 -25.88
CA THR A 25 -24.57 22.76 -26.13
C THR A 25 -23.79 22.65 -24.84
N ALA A 26 -24.13 21.64 -24.04
CA ALA A 26 -23.38 21.28 -22.85
C ALA A 26 -21.97 20.98 -23.35
N GLN A 27 -21.05 21.92 -23.12
CA GLN A 27 -19.64 21.65 -23.28
C GLN A 27 -19.36 20.35 -22.53
N PRO A 28 -18.67 19.37 -23.12
CA PRO A 28 -18.28 18.15 -22.43
C PRO A 28 -17.64 18.56 -21.10
N GLN A 29 -18.36 18.38 -19.99
CA GLN A 29 -17.76 18.50 -18.67
C GLN A 29 -16.67 17.44 -18.66
N ALA A 30 -15.42 17.89 -18.70
CA ALA A 30 -14.27 17.03 -18.56
C ALA A 30 -14.54 16.17 -17.33
N SER A 31 -14.68 14.87 -17.55
CA SER A 31 -14.83 13.94 -16.45
C SER A 31 -13.64 14.17 -15.52
N PRO A 32 -13.86 14.33 -14.21
CA PRO A 32 -12.75 14.52 -13.27
C PRO A 32 -11.76 13.39 -13.54
N SER A 33 -10.53 13.76 -13.89
CA SER A 33 -9.45 12.83 -14.14
C SER A 33 -9.42 11.85 -12.98
N SER A 34 -9.50 10.56 -13.27
CA SER A 34 -9.46 9.52 -12.25
C SER A 34 -8.30 9.81 -11.31
N PRO A 35 -8.49 9.68 -9.98
CA PRO A 35 -7.45 9.98 -9.01
C PRO A 35 -6.17 9.27 -9.43
N SER A 36 -5.11 10.05 -9.64
CA SER A 36 -3.83 9.57 -10.15
C SER A 36 -3.35 8.38 -9.32
N ASP A 37 -3.12 7.25 -9.97
CA ASP A 37 -2.53 6.07 -9.34
C ASP A 37 -1.12 6.40 -8.87
N LEU A 38 -0.91 6.35 -7.55
CA LEU A 38 0.35 6.66 -6.90
C LEU A 38 1.23 5.40 -6.75
N THR A 39 0.67 4.21 -6.99
CA THR A 39 1.34 2.95 -6.71
C THR A 39 2.60 2.76 -7.56
N GLY A 40 3.58 2.06 -6.99
CA GLY A 40 4.83 1.73 -7.67
C GLY A 40 6.06 1.90 -6.80
N GLU A 41 7.22 1.78 -7.44
CA GLU A 41 8.52 2.05 -6.84
C GLU A 41 9.06 3.37 -7.35
N TRP A 42 9.56 4.17 -6.42
CA TRP A 42 9.90 5.56 -6.61
C TRP A 42 11.27 5.82 -6.00
N LYS A 43 12.05 6.71 -6.61
CA LYS A 43 13.35 7.16 -6.11
C LYS A 43 13.28 8.65 -5.88
N LEU A 44 13.65 9.08 -4.68
CA LEU A 44 13.69 10.49 -4.31
C LEU A 44 14.76 11.19 -5.16
N ILE A 45 14.37 12.26 -5.84
CA ILE A 45 15.27 13.10 -6.64
C ILE A 45 15.38 14.52 -6.09
N GLU A 46 14.42 14.94 -5.27
CA GLU A 46 14.44 16.25 -4.64
C GLU A 46 13.65 16.23 -3.33
N MET A 47 14.18 16.89 -2.29
CA MET A 47 13.46 17.19 -1.06
C MET A 47 13.64 18.67 -0.75
N ASN A 48 12.52 19.40 -0.67
CA ASN A 48 12.50 20.83 -0.34
C ASN A 48 13.46 21.65 -1.24
N GLY A 49 13.49 21.37 -2.55
CA GLY A 49 14.36 22.05 -3.50
C GLY A 49 15.82 21.61 -3.53
N ARG A 50 16.22 20.63 -2.71
CA ARG A 50 17.60 20.10 -2.66
C ARG A 50 17.68 18.69 -3.22
N ARG A 51 18.70 18.42 -4.01
CA ARG A 51 18.93 17.08 -4.57
C ARG A 51 19.73 16.20 -3.62
N PRO A 52 19.52 14.87 -3.63
CA PRO A 52 20.43 13.92 -2.98
C PRO A 52 21.89 14.18 -3.37
N GLY A 53 22.79 14.24 -2.38
CA GLY A 53 24.21 14.55 -2.53
C GLY A 53 24.58 16.01 -2.25
N GLU A 54 23.65 16.96 -2.46
CA GLU A 54 23.90 18.39 -2.18
C GLU A 54 23.83 18.71 -0.67
N ALA A 55 23.15 17.88 0.11
CA ALA A 55 22.95 18.06 1.55
C ALA A 55 24.03 17.39 2.42
N GLY A 56 25.12 16.91 1.81
CA GLY A 56 26.24 16.23 2.48
C GLY A 56 26.32 14.73 2.18
N GLU A 57 27.36 14.08 2.71
CA GLU A 57 27.69 12.67 2.42
C GLU A 57 26.54 11.71 2.75
N ASP A 58 25.83 11.94 3.86
CA ASP A 58 24.66 11.15 4.28
C ASP A 58 23.48 11.23 3.29
N SER A 59 23.44 12.24 2.42
CA SER A 59 22.39 12.40 1.40
C SER A 59 22.75 11.77 0.06
N ALA A 60 23.97 11.26 -0.11
CA ALA A 60 24.44 10.69 -1.37
C ALA A 60 23.78 9.33 -1.67
N VAL A 61 23.30 8.62 -0.65
CA VAL A 61 22.56 7.37 -0.85
C VAL A 61 21.12 7.69 -1.19
N PRO A 62 20.58 7.19 -2.32
CA PRO A 62 19.22 7.50 -2.72
C PRO A 62 18.20 6.92 -1.74
N VAL A 63 17.17 7.71 -1.44
CA VAL A 63 15.98 7.21 -0.75
C VAL A 63 15.07 6.59 -1.81
N THR A 64 14.78 5.30 -1.69
CA THR A 64 13.78 4.63 -2.52
C THR A 64 12.50 4.47 -1.72
N MET A 65 11.35 4.66 -2.35
CA MET A 65 10.04 4.53 -1.73
C MET A 65 9.14 3.63 -2.57
N THR A 66 8.51 2.68 -1.91
CA THR A 66 7.34 1.99 -2.42
C THR A 66 6.09 2.71 -1.97
N VAL A 67 5.18 2.95 -2.91
CA VAL A 67 3.81 3.37 -2.64
C VAL A 67 2.90 2.18 -2.93
N GLY A 68 2.22 1.69 -1.90
CA GLY A 68 1.10 0.76 -2.03
C GLY A 68 -0.23 1.49 -1.82
N ASP A 69 -1.36 0.77 -1.86
CA ASP A 69 -2.70 1.38 -1.82
C ASP A 69 -2.96 2.32 -0.61
N PHE A 70 -2.33 2.03 0.53
CA PHE A 70 -2.53 2.76 1.80
C PHE A 70 -1.23 3.02 2.55
N SER A 71 -0.07 2.88 1.91
CA SER A 71 1.20 3.03 2.63
C SER A 71 2.34 3.58 1.79
N PHE A 72 3.22 4.30 2.48
CA PHE A 72 4.55 4.67 2.02
C PHE A 72 5.58 3.84 2.77
N ARG A 73 6.45 3.16 2.03
CA ARG A 73 7.62 2.48 2.59
C ARG A 73 8.86 3.03 1.93
N ALA A 74 9.61 3.84 2.65
CA ALA A 74 10.88 4.36 2.18
C ALA A 74 12.05 3.60 2.81
N GLN A 75 13.14 3.51 2.07
CA GLN A 75 14.41 2.94 2.51
C GLN A 75 15.54 3.91 2.17
N SER A 76 16.37 4.16 3.16
CA SER A 76 17.63 4.91 3.05
C SER A 76 18.71 4.06 3.71
N GLN A 77 19.65 3.52 2.94
CA GLN A 77 20.66 2.58 3.45
C GLN A 77 20.01 1.44 4.28
N CYS A 78 20.35 1.39 5.57
CA CYS A 78 19.88 0.44 6.58
C CYS A 78 18.60 0.89 7.30
N ILE A 79 18.09 2.09 7.02
CA ILE A 79 16.93 2.69 7.69
C ILE A 79 15.68 2.45 6.86
N ALA A 80 14.68 1.81 7.47
CA ALA A 80 13.36 1.65 6.89
C ALA A 80 12.37 2.61 7.55
N ILE A 81 11.65 3.37 6.73
CA ILE A 81 10.63 4.33 7.16
C ILE A 81 9.28 3.88 6.64
N TRP A 82 8.28 3.81 7.52
CA TRP A 82 6.94 3.37 7.14
C TRP A 82 5.86 4.36 7.59
N ARG A 83 4.89 4.60 6.71
CA ARG A 83 3.71 5.41 6.99
C ARG A 83 2.48 4.78 6.38
N ARG A 84 1.37 4.83 7.10
CA ARG A 84 0.05 4.64 6.50
C ARG A 84 -0.41 5.97 5.93
N TYR A 85 -1.21 5.93 4.88
CA TYR A 85 -1.93 7.10 4.44
C TYR A 85 -3.39 6.74 4.14
N GLU A 86 -4.28 7.71 4.36
CA GLU A 86 -5.65 7.68 3.90
C GLU A 86 -5.81 8.71 2.77
N ARG A 87 -6.63 8.39 1.77
CA ARG A 87 -6.90 9.28 0.64
C ARG A 87 -8.38 9.63 0.59
N SER A 88 -8.68 10.92 0.48
CA SER A 88 -10.02 11.44 0.26
C SER A 88 -9.96 12.47 -0.87
N GLY A 89 -10.26 12.03 -2.10
CA GLY A 89 -10.03 12.82 -3.31
C GLY A 89 -8.53 13.10 -3.52
N ASP A 90 -8.17 14.38 -3.55
CA ASP A 90 -6.78 14.85 -3.71
C ASP A 90 -6.05 15.03 -2.37
N LYS A 91 -6.77 14.91 -1.25
CA LYS A 91 -6.21 15.04 0.07
C LYS A 91 -5.65 13.71 0.57
N LEU A 92 -4.44 13.77 1.11
CA LEU A 92 -3.83 12.70 1.89
C LEU A 92 -3.85 13.04 3.39
N THR A 93 -4.04 12.00 4.21
CA THR A 93 -3.75 12.06 5.64
C THR A 93 -2.71 11.00 5.93
N VAL A 94 -1.48 11.40 6.19
CA VAL A 94 -0.39 10.48 6.50
C VAL A 94 -0.28 10.28 8.01
N SER A 95 -0.16 9.02 8.44
CA SER A 95 0.00 8.71 9.86
C SER A 95 1.30 9.29 10.40
N PRO A 96 1.43 9.48 11.73
CA PRO A 96 2.71 9.79 12.36
C PRO A 96 3.78 8.71 12.08
N LEU A 97 5.03 9.05 12.41
CA LEU A 97 6.17 8.14 12.32
C LEU A 97 5.94 6.87 13.11
N ASN A 98 5.87 5.74 12.40
CA ASN A 98 6.16 4.44 12.98
C ASN A 98 7.65 4.14 12.71
N PRO A 99 8.51 4.14 13.73
CA PRO A 99 9.93 3.81 13.53
C PRO A 99 10.03 2.37 13.02
N GLY A 100 10.53 2.20 11.80
CA GLY A 100 10.88 0.89 11.27
C GLY A 100 12.21 0.38 11.84
N ALA A 101 12.79 -0.63 11.19
CA ALA A 101 14.13 -1.08 11.51
C ALA A 101 15.15 0.05 11.28
N MET A 102 16.03 0.24 12.26
CA MET A 102 17.15 1.18 12.21
C MET A 102 18.45 0.44 12.52
N CYS A 103 19.54 0.73 11.80
CA CYS A 103 20.85 0.25 12.21
C CYS A 103 21.47 1.13 13.31
N ALA A 104 22.55 0.65 13.92
CA ALA A 104 23.20 1.28 15.07
C ALA A 104 23.70 2.72 14.82
N ARG A 105 23.79 3.16 13.55
CA ARG A 105 24.14 4.54 13.17
C ARG A 105 23.12 5.58 13.65
N GLY A 106 21.86 5.19 13.87
CA GLY A 106 20.76 6.13 14.06
C GLY A 106 20.34 6.80 12.75
N LEU A 107 19.56 7.89 12.84
CA LEU A 107 19.10 8.66 11.68
C LEU A 107 20.05 9.83 11.37
N SER A 108 20.37 10.04 10.10
CA SER A 108 21.02 11.28 9.66
C SER A 108 20.04 12.46 9.69
N PRO A 109 20.52 13.71 9.67
CA PRO A 109 19.66 14.88 9.50
C PRO A 109 18.77 14.80 8.24
N TRP A 110 19.29 14.24 7.14
CA TRP A 110 18.53 14.02 5.90
C TRP A 110 17.38 13.04 6.09
N GLU A 111 17.60 11.94 6.82
CA GLU A 111 16.56 10.94 7.11
C GLU A 111 15.49 11.45 8.09
N ILE A 112 15.91 12.24 9.10
CA ILE A 112 15.00 12.93 10.02
C ILE A 112 14.10 13.89 9.23
N GLU A 113 14.69 14.70 8.34
CA GLU A 113 13.94 15.64 7.54
C GLU A 113 13.00 14.95 6.57
N PHE A 114 13.46 13.91 5.87
CA PHE A 114 12.60 13.09 5.01
C PHE A 114 11.42 12.52 5.79
N GLY A 115 11.68 11.92 6.95
CA GLY A 115 10.64 11.36 7.81
C GLY A 115 9.64 12.40 8.29
N ARG A 116 10.09 13.62 8.62
CA ARG A 116 9.24 14.76 9.01
C ARG A 116 8.40 15.24 7.84
N THR A 117 9.01 15.47 6.67
CA THR A 117 8.32 15.96 5.47
C THR A 117 7.28 14.95 5.01
N LEU A 118 7.62 13.66 4.95
CA LEU A 118 6.67 12.60 4.58
C LEU A 118 5.47 12.53 5.53
N SER A 119 5.67 12.76 6.84
CA SER A 119 4.58 12.71 7.83
C SER A 119 3.62 13.90 7.74
N ALA A 120 4.02 14.97 7.04
CA ALA A 120 3.24 16.18 6.87
C ALA A 120 2.70 16.34 5.44
N VAL A 121 2.83 15.30 4.61
CA VAL A 121 2.22 15.25 3.27
C VAL A 121 0.70 15.28 3.42
N ASP A 122 0.06 16.18 2.69
CA ASP A 122 -1.39 16.34 2.62
C ASP A 122 -1.93 16.30 1.18
N SER A 123 -1.05 16.20 0.19
CA SER A 123 -1.40 16.17 -1.23
C SER A 123 -0.40 15.32 -2.02
N ALA A 124 -0.88 14.72 -3.12
CA ALA A 124 -0.04 13.98 -4.06
C ALA A 124 -0.47 14.26 -5.49
N VAL A 125 0.51 14.56 -6.34
CA VAL A 125 0.31 14.79 -7.78
C VAL A 125 1.26 13.90 -8.54
N ARG A 126 0.73 13.13 -9.49
CA ARG A 126 1.51 12.41 -10.49
C ARG A 126 1.36 13.12 -11.83
N ALA A 127 2.48 13.55 -12.41
CA ALA A 127 2.54 14.18 -13.71
C ALA A 127 3.53 13.41 -14.59
N GLY A 128 3.01 12.51 -15.42
CA GLY A 128 3.83 11.55 -16.16
C GLY A 128 4.59 10.61 -15.20
N ASP A 129 5.91 10.59 -15.34
CA ASP A 129 6.85 9.80 -14.53
C ASP A 129 7.39 10.58 -13.33
N VAL A 130 6.68 11.60 -12.86
CA VAL A 130 7.06 12.32 -11.65
C VAL A 130 5.94 12.22 -10.63
N LEU A 131 6.28 11.73 -9.44
CA LEU A 131 5.43 11.79 -8.26
C LEU A 131 5.91 12.94 -7.38
N ARG A 132 5.02 13.89 -7.09
CA ARG A 132 5.23 14.94 -6.10
C ARG A 132 4.31 14.72 -4.91
N LEU A 133 4.89 14.66 -3.72
CA LEU A 133 4.16 14.68 -2.46
C LEU A 133 4.39 16.04 -1.79
N GLY A 134 3.32 16.77 -1.49
CA GLY A 134 3.38 18.11 -0.91
C GLY A 134 2.65 18.20 0.43
N GLY A 135 3.05 19.16 1.25
CA GLY A 135 2.33 19.52 2.47
C GLY A 135 3.05 20.57 3.32
N GLY A 136 2.56 20.80 4.54
CA GLY A 136 3.02 21.90 5.40
C GLY A 136 4.50 21.88 5.82
N ALA A 137 5.20 20.75 5.65
CA ALA A 137 6.63 20.62 5.94
C ALA A 137 7.53 20.71 4.70
N GLY A 138 6.94 20.88 3.51
CA GLY A 138 7.63 21.02 2.23
C GLY A 138 7.23 19.96 1.19
N ASP A 139 8.12 19.70 0.24
CA ASP A 139 7.87 18.87 -0.94
C ASP A 139 8.87 17.71 -1.06
N LEU A 140 8.38 16.56 -1.52
CA LEU A 140 9.17 15.42 -1.95
C LEU A 140 8.88 15.13 -3.42
N VAL A 141 9.92 15.05 -4.24
CA VAL A 141 9.79 14.76 -5.67
C VAL A 141 10.51 13.46 -5.99
N PHE A 142 9.82 12.59 -6.71
CA PHE A 142 10.30 11.25 -7.06
C PHE A 142 10.20 10.98 -8.57
N GLU A 143 11.13 10.17 -9.06
CA GLU A 143 11.08 9.49 -10.35
C GLU A 143 10.81 7.98 -10.14
N PRO A 144 10.35 7.21 -11.14
CA PRO A 144 10.31 5.76 -11.06
C PRO A 144 11.66 5.18 -10.63
N ALA A 145 11.64 4.33 -9.61
CA ALA A 145 12.82 3.59 -9.25
C ALA A 145 13.20 2.65 -10.41
N PRO A 146 14.50 2.46 -10.69
CA PRO A 146 14.93 1.40 -11.60
C PRO A 146 14.36 0.05 -11.13
N PRO A 147 13.93 -0.83 -12.05
CA PRO A 147 13.44 -2.15 -11.67
C PRO A 147 14.47 -2.87 -10.82
N ALA A 148 14.09 -3.25 -9.59
CA ALA A 148 14.95 -4.05 -8.75
C ALA A 148 15.10 -5.45 -9.36
N PRO A 149 16.31 -6.05 -9.35
CA PRO A 149 16.47 -7.44 -9.74
C PRO A 149 15.59 -8.33 -8.87
N ARG A 150 15.07 -9.41 -9.45
CA ARG A 150 14.30 -10.41 -8.71
C ARG A 150 15.22 -11.07 -7.68
N GLU A 151 15.03 -10.74 -6.42
CA GLU A 151 15.66 -11.46 -5.33
C GLU A 151 14.88 -12.75 -5.06
N SER A 152 15.59 -13.88 -5.05
CA SER A 152 15.01 -15.13 -4.59
C SER A 152 14.92 -15.10 -3.07
N PHE A 153 13.71 -15.29 -2.55
CA PHE A 153 13.45 -15.48 -1.12
C PHE A 153 13.04 -16.92 -0.80
N THR A 154 13.42 -17.87 -1.67
CA THR A 154 13.22 -19.31 -1.41
C THR A 154 13.99 -19.76 -0.18
N GLY A 155 13.41 -20.66 0.60
CA GLY A 155 14.02 -21.20 1.80
C GLY A 155 13.02 -21.37 2.93
N ARG A 156 13.56 -21.73 4.10
CA ARG A 156 12.78 -21.80 5.34
C ARG A 156 13.00 -20.54 6.16
N TRP A 157 11.91 -20.05 6.73
CA TRP A 157 11.86 -18.77 7.39
C TRP A 157 11.05 -18.90 8.67
N ARG A 158 11.57 -18.43 9.80
CA ARG A 158 10.89 -18.43 11.09
C ARG A 158 10.44 -17.04 11.43
N LEU A 159 9.16 -16.89 11.76
CA LEU A 159 8.60 -15.62 12.18
C LEU A 159 9.35 -15.09 13.40
N ARG A 160 9.78 -13.84 13.30
CA ARG A 160 10.43 -13.10 14.38
C ARG A 160 9.49 -12.04 14.94
N PHE A 161 8.84 -11.26 14.07
CA PHE A 161 7.91 -10.21 14.47
C PHE A 161 6.67 -10.18 13.58
N ALA A 162 5.50 -9.96 14.18
CA ALA A 162 4.27 -9.62 13.51
C ALA A 162 3.93 -8.16 13.87
N HIS A 163 4.10 -7.27 12.90
CA HIS A 163 3.88 -5.83 13.05
C HIS A 163 4.71 -5.22 14.20
N GLY A 164 6.00 -5.57 14.25
CA GLY A 164 6.94 -5.11 15.29
C GLY A 164 6.78 -5.77 16.66
N ALA A 165 5.73 -6.57 16.87
CA ALA A 165 5.53 -7.33 18.11
C ALA A 165 6.00 -8.78 17.95
N SER A 166 6.60 -9.35 19.00
CA SER A 166 6.90 -10.79 19.04
C SER A 166 5.60 -11.59 18.89
N PRO A 167 5.61 -12.71 18.14
CA PRO A 167 4.45 -13.60 18.09
C PRO A 167 4.16 -14.20 19.48
N PRO A 168 2.92 -14.67 19.72
CA PRO A 168 2.57 -15.32 20.97
C PRO A 168 3.50 -16.50 21.29
N ALA A 169 3.89 -16.64 22.56
CA ALA A 169 4.82 -17.69 23.01
C ALA A 169 4.13 -19.05 23.26
N ASP A 170 2.80 -19.04 23.34
CA ASP A 170 1.93 -20.20 23.54
C ASP A 170 1.70 -20.96 22.23
N GLY A 171 2.77 -21.57 21.71
CA GLY A 171 2.66 -22.43 20.54
C GLY A 171 4.01 -22.78 19.92
N PRO A 172 4.02 -23.72 18.94
CA PRO A 172 5.19 -23.92 18.11
C PRO A 172 5.49 -22.62 17.34
N PRO A 173 6.78 -22.32 17.07
CA PRO A 173 7.14 -21.14 16.29
C PRO A 173 6.54 -21.22 14.89
N LEU A 174 5.94 -20.13 14.42
CA LEU A 174 5.46 -20.05 13.04
C LEU A 174 6.67 -20.02 12.10
N GLU A 175 6.72 -20.96 11.17
CA GLU A 175 7.68 -21.04 10.10
C GLU A 175 6.96 -21.11 8.77
N ILE A 176 7.52 -20.46 7.76
CA ILE A 176 7.11 -20.63 6.38
C ILE A 176 8.22 -21.30 5.57
N THR A 177 7.83 -22.10 4.59
CA THR A 177 8.71 -22.61 3.54
C THR A 177 8.31 -21.96 2.24
N VAL A 178 9.27 -21.31 1.59
CA VAL A 178 9.09 -20.66 0.30
C VAL A 178 9.85 -21.48 -0.75
N THR A 179 9.13 -21.90 -1.78
CA THR A 179 9.65 -22.52 -3.01
C THR A 179 9.33 -21.62 -4.20
N ASP A 180 9.74 -21.96 -5.42
CA ASP A 180 9.66 -21.04 -6.57
C ASP A 180 8.25 -20.50 -6.88
N ASP A 181 7.18 -21.23 -6.54
CA ASP A 181 5.80 -20.88 -6.82
C ASP A 181 4.86 -20.98 -5.60
N ARG A 182 5.39 -21.31 -4.42
CA ARG A 182 4.57 -21.63 -3.24
C ARG A 182 5.16 -21.16 -1.94
N ILE A 183 4.28 -20.68 -1.06
CA ILE A 183 4.52 -20.43 0.36
C ILE A 183 3.68 -21.43 1.15
N THR A 184 4.30 -22.21 2.03
CA THR A 184 3.59 -23.06 3.00
C THR A 184 3.96 -22.62 4.41
N ALA A 185 3.09 -22.86 5.38
CA ALA A 185 3.36 -22.59 6.79
C ALA A 185 3.35 -23.89 7.58
N ASN A 186 4.17 -24.00 8.62
CA ASN A 186 4.19 -25.15 9.54
C ASN A 186 3.02 -25.16 10.53
N ALA A 187 1.89 -24.55 10.16
CA ALA A 187 0.66 -24.59 10.93
C ALA A 187 -0.33 -25.47 10.16
N CYS A 188 -0.83 -26.54 10.78
CA CYS A 188 -1.58 -27.58 10.06
C CYS A 188 -2.97 -27.15 9.59
N VAL A 189 -3.33 -25.89 9.79
CA VAL A 189 -4.58 -25.29 9.32
C VAL A 189 -4.43 -24.60 7.95
N PHE A 190 -3.22 -24.41 7.44
CA PHE A 190 -2.97 -23.76 6.16
C PHE A 190 -2.46 -24.76 5.11
N ALA A 191 -3.14 -24.93 3.98
CA ALA A 191 -2.56 -25.63 2.81
C ALA A 191 -1.41 -24.86 2.15
N GLY A 192 -1.29 -23.58 2.47
CA GLY A 192 -0.33 -22.67 1.87
C GLY A 192 -0.96 -21.80 0.78
N TRP A 193 -0.10 -21.18 -0.01
CA TRP A 193 -0.47 -20.23 -1.04
C TRP A 193 0.43 -20.41 -2.26
N ARG A 194 -0.15 -20.34 -3.45
CA ARG A 194 0.63 -20.11 -4.67
C ARG A 194 0.97 -18.64 -4.78
N TYR A 195 2.11 -18.31 -5.35
CA TYR A 195 2.44 -16.93 -5.64
C TYR A 195 3.08 -16.75 -7.01
N ARG A 196 2.92 -15.54 -7.56
CA ARG A 196 3.70 -15.01 -8.67
C ARG A 196 4.46 -13.79 -8.19
N GLN A 197 5.70 -13.66 -8.63
CA GLN A 197 6.58 -12.55 -8.25
C GLN A 197 6.97 -11.74 -9.49
N ASP A 198 6.78 -10.43 -9.39
CA ASP A 198 7.29 -9.44 -10.34
C ASP A 198 8.13 -8.41 -9.57
N GLY A 199 9.46 -8.52 -9.71
CA GLY A 199 10.39 -7.80 -8.84
C GLY A 199 10.17 -8.15 -7.36
N ARG A 200 9.71 -7.17 -6.58
CA ARG A 200 9.36 -7.33 -5.15
C ARG A 200 7.86 -7.57 -4.91
N LEU A 201 7.02 -7.34 -5.91
CA LEU A 201 5.58 -7.50 -5.80
C LEU A 201 5.21 -8.98 -5.84
N LEU A 202 4.20 -9.33 -5.04
CA LEU A 202 3.61 -10.66 -4.98
C LEU A 202 2.14 -10.60 -5.34
N GLU A 203 1.71 -11.56 -6.15
CA GLU A 203 0.30 -11.93 -6.27
C GLU A 203 0.14 -13.30 -5.62
N VAL A 204 -0.75 -13.41 -4.62
CA VAL A 204 -0.87 -14.61 -3.78
C VAL A 204 -2.26 -15.19 -3.90
N THR A 205 -2.34 -16.49 -4.22
CA THR A 205 -3.60 -17.24 -4.31
C THR A 205 -3.62 -18.33 -3.24
N PRO A 206 -4.62 -18.37 -2.34
CA PRO A 206 -4.71 -19.41 -1.32
C PRO A 206 -4.94 -20.78 -1.96
N LEU A 207 -4.27 -21.80 -1.43
CA LEU A 207 -4.58 -23.19 -1.74
C LEU A 207 -5.82 -23.59 -0.94
N GLN A 208 -6.86 -24.05 -1.63
CA GLN A 208 -8.12 -24.44 -0.99
C GLN A 208 -8.01 -25.89 -0.54
N GLU A 209 -7.61 -26.10 0.73
CA GLU A 209 -7.79 -27.34 1.48
C GLU A 209 -7.30 -27.10 2.93
N PRO A 210 -8.14 -27.18 3.98
CA PRO A 210 -7.61 -27.23 5.33
C PRO A 210 -6.86 -28.55 5.50
N VAL A 211 -5.58 -28.49 5.91
CA VAL A 211 -4.77 -29.70 6.15
C VAL A 211 -5.24 -30.42 7.44
N CYS A 212 -5.87 -29.69 8.36
CA CYS A 212 -6.46 -30.20 9.60
C CYS A 212 -7.75 -29.47 9.94
N GLU A 213 -8.71 -30.20 10.52
CA GLU A 213 -9.94 -29.63 11.06
C GLU A 213 -9.77 -29.27 12.55
N ARG A 214 -9.44 -28.01 12.83
CA ARG A 214 -9.55 -27.42 14.17
C ARG A 214 -9.83 -25.93 14.10
N THR A 215 -10.32 -25.36 15.21
CA THR A 215 -10.47 -23.91 15.35
C THR A 215 -9.10 -23.22 15.26
N LEU A 216 -9.04 -22.18 14.44
CA LEU A 216 -7.88 -21.29 14.33
C LEU A 216 -7.71 -20.49 15.62
N THR A 217 -6.47 -20.38 16.12
CA THR A 217 -6.16 -19.41 17.18
C THR A 217 -6.34 -17.98 16.65
N PRO A 218 -6.53 -16.97 17.52
CA PRO A 218 -6.64 -15.57 17.08
C PRO A 218 -5.43 -15.12 16.23
N PHE A 219 -4.23 -15.58 16.58
CA PHE A 219 -3.02 -15.28 15.82
C PHE A 219 -3.02 -15.93 14.44
N GLU A 220 -3.46 -17.18 14.33
CA GLU A 220 -3.58 -17.87 13.04
C GLU A 220 -4.63 -17.22 12.13
N GLN A 221 -5.76 -16.77 12.68
CA GLN A 221 -6.78 -16.02 11.93
C GLN A 221 -6.19 -14.72 11.36
N ARG A 222 -5.43 -13.99 12.18
CA ARG A 222 -4.72 -12.77 11.76
C ARG A 222 -3.70 -13.07 10.67
N PHE A 223 -2.86 -14.08 10.85
CA PHE A 223 -1.86 -14.48 9.85
C PHE A 223 -2.51 -14.91 8.52
N ALA A 224 -3.61 -15.66 8.56
CA ALA A 224 -4.36 -16.04 7.36
C ALA A 224 -4.97 -14.84 6.64
N ALA A 225 -5.48 -13.86 7.38
CA ALA A 225 -5.97 -12.61 6.81
C ALA A 225 -4.84 -11.80 6.16
N PHE A 226 -3.69 -11.72 6.84
CA PHE A 226 -2.47 -11.12 6.30
C PHE A 226 -2.04 -11.78 4.98
N MET A 227 -1.92 -13.10 4.94
CA MET A 227 -1.46 -13.82 3.74
C MET A 227 -2.40 -13.66 2.54
N ARG A 228 -3.71 -13.45 2.76
CA ARG A 228 -4.66 -13.13 1.67
C ARG A 228 -4.44 -11.74 1.07
N GLY A 229 -3.86 -10.82 1.83
CA GLY A 229 -3.51 -9.48 1.37
C GLY A 229 -2.01 -9.30 1.08
N LEU A 230 -1.22 -10.37 1.16
CA LEU A 230 0.22 -10.34 0.92
C LEU A 230 0.47 -9.90 -0.51
N ASN A 231 1.21 -8.81 -0.68
CA ASN A 231 1.46 -8.20 -1.98
C ASN A 231 2.93 -7.85 -2.22
N ARG A 232 3.82 -8.15 -1.27
CA ARG A 232 5.25 -7.87 -1.39
C ARG A 232 6.11 -8.77 -0.52
N ALA A 233 7.28 -9.11 -1.05
CA ALA A 233 8.38 -9.72 -0.31
C ALA A 233 9.67 -8.90 -0.51
N THR A 234 10.47 -8.78 0.54
CA THR A 234 11.75 -8.08 0.48
C THR A 234 12.75 -8.75 1.41
N ILE A 235 13.95 -9.05 0.91
CA ILE A 235 15.07 -9.41 1.76
C ILE A 235 15.78 -8.12 2.16
N ILE A 236 15.92 -7.88 3.46
CA ILE A 236 16.70 -6.74 3.95
C ILE A 236 18.16 -7.16 4.17
N GLN A 237 19.04 -6.17 4.40
CA GLN A 237 20.50 -6.38 4.40
C GLN A 237 21.00 -7.40 5.43
N ASP A 238 20.29 -7.59 6.55
CA ASP A 238 20.62 -8.59 7.57
C ASP A 238 20.17 -10.02 7.20
N GLY A 239 19.58 -10.19 6.01
CA GLY A 239 19.07 -11.45 5.50
C GLY A 239 17.67 -11.80 5.98
N ALA A 240 16.98 -10.93 6.74
CA ALA A 240 15.59 -11.16 7.11
C ALA A 240 14.64 -10.99 5.92
N LEU A 241 13.61 -11.83 5.88
CA LEU A 241 12.50 -11.73 4.93
C LEU A 241 11.39 -10.91 5.54
N ILE A 242 11.03 -9.83 4.87
CA ILE A 242 9.86 -9.02 5.18
C ILE A 242 8.76 -9.37 4.18
N LEU A 243 7.62 -9.83 4.71
CA LEU A 243 6.38 -9.99 3.96
C LEU A 243 5.44 -8.84 4.34
N ASP A 244 4.85 -8.19 3.34
CA ASP A 244 3.96 -7.04 3.55
C ASP A 244 2.60 -7.25 2.91
N SER A 245 1.58 -6.72 3.57
CA SER A 245 0.25 -6.52 3.02
C SER A 245 -0.15 -5.05 3.18
N ALA A 246 -1.30 -4.69 2.63
CA ALA A 246 -1.91 -3.39 2.88
C ALA A 246 -2.15 -3.07 4.38
N ALA A 247 -2.33 -4.09 5.21
CA ALA A 247 -2.74 -3.92 6.60
C ALA A 247 -1.59 -4.08 7.61
N GLU A 248 -0.69 -5.04 7.36
CA GLU A 248 0.30 -5.51 8.34
C GLU A 248 1.58 -5.99 7.67
N GLN A 249 2.61 -6.24 8.48
CA GLN A 249 3.93 -6.72 8.07
C GLN A 249 4.35 -7.88 8.98
N PHE A 250 5.01 -8.87 8.39
CA PHE A 250 5.60 -10.00 9.11
C PHE A 250 7.09 -10.09 8.75
N GLU A 251 7.95 -10.07 9.76
CA GLU A 251 9.40 -10.23 9.63
C GLU A 251 9.79 -11.64 10.01
N PHE A 252 10.52 -12.31 9.11
CA PHE A 252 11.03 -13.65 9.31
C PHE A 252 12.56 -13.66 9.24
N ARG A 253 13.17 -14.48 10.09
CA ARG A 253 14.59 -14.83 9.98
C ARG A 253 14.75 -16.13 9.21
N ARG A 254 15.87 -16.29 8.49
CA ARG A 254 16.17 -17.55 7.80
C ARG A 254 16.40 -18.68 8.82
N VAL A 255 15.96 -19.88 8.47
CA VAL A 255 16.24 -21.13 9.20
C VAL A 255 17.22 -21.92 8.35
N GLU A 256 18.38 -22.24 8.94
CA GLU A 256 19.38 -23.13 8.33
C GLU A 256 18.90 -24.60 8.30
#